data_AF-A0A0Q0CR59-F1
#
_entry.id   AF-A0A0Q0CR59-F1
#
_cell.length_a   1.000
_cell.length_b   1.000
_cell.length_c   1.000
_cell.angle_alpha   90.00
_cell.angle_beta   90.00
_cell.angle_gamma   90.00
#
_symmetry.space_group_name_H-M   'P 1'
#
loop_
_entity.id
_entity.type
_entity.pdbx_description
1 polymer ?
#
loop_
_entity_poly.entity_id
_entity_poly.type
_entity_poly.pdbx_seq_one_letter_code
_entity_poly.pdbx_strand_id
1 'polypeptide(L)'
;MLADLSQINVMINDEVAATLPLPKEGAGKPQTQVIEIPPQMITEFNRLSLQFIGHYTMSCEDPKHSSLWARINNDTRLDIRVTPFALPNDLAILPLPFFDRRDDRDVNLPVVMGAAPDNATLEAAGALASWIGAAKTRSRMASFPAHFNELPAKGNALVLLKGDGPLQLGALTMPAPKGPTLTMVTHPNDPNSKLLVITGRDSAELKRAVNALVVGGQSLVGSSALIERVDLLAPRKPYDAPNWLPSDRPIKLGELMPANKLNVSGYDPGDITVPLNLPPDLFSWREDGVPLNLKYRYTPQERSNNSSIMVSLNDTLIKAEPLPSIENLNNSIVSRLTGGDDTISREAHVYLPLNSVALQSRLQLRYMFD
;
A
#
# COMPACT_ATOMS: atom_id res chain seq x y z
N MET A 1 28.06 -20.67 -17.88
CA MET A 1 26.61 -20.65 -18.14
C MET A 1 26.34 -21.40 -19.44
N LEU A 2 25.36 -22.30 -19.43
CA LEU A 2 24.91 -23.09 -20.58
C LEU A 2 23.79 -22.32 -21.27
N ALA A 3 24.10 -21.69 -22.41
CA ALA A 3 23.17 -20.79 -23.10
C ALA A 3 21.84 -21.47 -23.47
N ASP A 4 21.86 -22.76 -23.81
CA ASP A 4 20.67 -23.51 -24.24
C ASP A 4 19.70 -23.84 -23.11
N LEU A 5 20.13 -23.68 -21.86
CA LEU A 5 19.32 -23.93 -20.66
C LEU A 5 19.11 -22.67 -19.82
N SER A 6 19.83 -21.58 -20.13
CA SER A 6 19.80 -20.35 -19.36
C SER A 6 18.95 -19.28 -20.04
N GLN A 7 18.08 -18.66 -19.25
CA GLN A 7 17.11 -17.67 -19.74
C GLN A 7 16.72 -16.68 -18.66
N ILE A 8 16.15 -15.55 -19.08
CA ILE A 8 15.45 -14.62 -18.20
C ILE A 8 13.98 -14.60 -18.60
N ASN A 9 13.11 -15.02 -17.69
CA ASN A 9 11.68 -14.85 -17.86
C ASN A 9 11.27 -13.46 -17.40
N VAL A 10 10.49 -12.77 -18.24
CA VAL A 10 9.80 -11.54 -17.90
C VAL A 10 8.36 -11.90 -17.59
N MET A 11 7.98 -11.73 -16.34
CA MET A 11 6.69 -12.17 -15.83
C MET A 11 5.85 -10.97 -15.40
N ILE A 12 4.57 -11.01 -15.73
CA ILE A 12 3.55 -10.06 -15.30
C ILE A 12 2.52 -10.86 -14.52
N ASN A 13 2.33 -10.54 -13.24
CA ASN A 13 1.34 -11.21 -12.38
C ASN A 13 1.49 -12.73 -12.35
N ASP A 14 2.75 -13.19 -12.27
CA ASP A 14 3.16 -14.60 -12.26
C ASP A 14 2.92 -15.36 -13.59
N GLU A 15 2.49 -14.66 -14.65
CA GLU A 15 2.38 -15.21 -16.01
C GLU A 15 3.57 -14.75 -16.87
N VAL A 16 4.12 -15.66 -17.69
CA VAL A 16 5.28 -15.37 -18.54
C VAL A 16 4.84 -14.52 -19.73
N ALA A 17 5.26 -13.26 -19.77
CA ALA A 17 5.02 -12.35 -20.90
C ALA A 17 6.06 -12.57 -22.01
N ALA A 18 7.31 -12.85 -21.64
CA ALA A 18 8.38 -13.18 -22.57
C ALA A 18 9.48 -14.00 -21.89
N THR A 19 10.22 -14.77 -22.70
CA THR A 19 11.43 -15.47 -22.29
C THR A 19 12.60 -14.99 -23.14
N LEU A 20 13.61 -14.42 -22.49
CA LEU A 20 14.81 -13.91 -23.13
C LEU A 20 15.91 -14.96 -23.07
N PRO A 21 16.43 -15.46 -24.20
CA PRO A 21 17.58 -16.36 -24.19
C PRO A 21 18.85 -15.60 -23.78
N LEU A 22 19.81 -16.32 -23.20
CA LEU A 22 21.12 -15.77 -22.81
C LEU A 22 22.25 -16.35 -23.69
N PRO A 23 22.36 -15.93 -24.96
CA PRO A 23 23.40 -16.44 -25.84
C PRO A 23 24.80 -16.08 -25.32
N LYS A 24 25.79 -16.93 -25.62
CA LYS A 24 27.20 -16.65 -25.29
C LYS A 24 27.71 -15.40 -26.02
N GLU A 25 27.17 -15.14 -27.19
CA GLU A 25 27.52 -13.98 -28.01
C GLU A 25 27.07 -12.68 -27.32
N GLY A 26 28.03 -11.79 -27.08
CA GLY A 26 27.77 -10.53 -26.38
C GLY A 26 27.65 -10.67 -24.85
N ALA A 27 27.87 -11.85 -24.28
CA ALA A 27 27.96 -12.01 -22.82
C ALA A 27 28.99 -11.06 -22.21
N GLY A 28 28.65 -10.44 -21.08
CA GLY A 28 29.48 -9.45 -20.40
C GLY A 28 29.42 -8.04 -21.00
N LYS A 29 28.67 -7.82 -22.11
CA LYS A 29 28.36 -6.48 -22.64
C LYS A 29 26.89 -6.12 -22.35
N PRO A 30 26.56 -4.83 -22.18
CA PRO A 30 25.17 -4.40 -22.10
C PRO A 30 24.39 -4.79 -23.36
N GLN A 31 23.17 -5.31 -23.16
CA GLN A 31 22.23 -5.65 -24.23
C GLN A 31 20.88 -5.00 -23.94
N THR A 32 20.14 -4.67 -24.99
CA THR A 32 18.80 -4.07 -24.87
C THR A 32 17.80 -4.93 -25.63
N GLN A 33 16.69 -5.26 -24.97
CA GLN A 33 15.58 -5.99 -25.55
C GLN A 33 14.29 -5.19 -25.32
N VAL A 34 13.45 -5.12 -26.34
CA VAL A 34 12.12 -4.50 -26.25
C VAL A 34 11.10 -5.63 -26.24
N ILE A 35 10.25 -5.63 -25.21
CA ILE A 35 9.22 -6.64 -25.02
C ILE A 35 7.86 -5.95 -25.09
N GLU A 36 7.03 -6.39 -26.01
CA GLU A 36 5.63 -5.97 -26.04
C GLU A 36 4.84 -6.82 -25.04
N ILE A 37 4.36 -6.18 -23.97
CA ILE A 37 3.51 -6.85 -22.97
C ILE A 37 2.06 -6.81 -23.48
N PRO A 38 1.39 -7.96 -23.64
CA PRO A 38 -0.01 -8.01 -24.02
C PRO A 38 -0.88 -7.20 -23.04
N PRO A 39 -1.72 -6.26 -23.51
CA PRO A 39 -2.51 -5.40 -22.62
C PRO A 39 -3.44 -6.17 -21.67
N GLN A 40 -3.92 -7.34 -22.09
CA GLN A 40 -4.79 -8.22 -21.30
C GLN A 40 -4.12 -8.84 -20.06
N MET A 41 -2.78 -8.83 -19.97
CA MET A 41 -2.06 -9.26 -18.76
C MET A 41 -2.00 -8.14 -17.70
N ILE A 42 -2.34 -6.91 -18.07
CA ILE A 42 -2.31 -5.75 -17.19
C ILE A 42 -3.63 -5.67 -16.43
N THR A 43 -3.53 -5.71 -15.10
CA THR A 43 -4.65 -5.52 -14.17
C THR A 43 -4.49 -4.20 -13.41
N GLU A 44 -5.30 -3.98 -12.37
CA GLU A 44 -5.21 -2.78 -11.54
C GLU A 44 -3.87 -2.66 -10.79
N PHE A 45 -3.31 -3.78 -10.35
CA PHE A 45 -2.02 -3.84 -9.66
C PHE A 45 -1.17 -4.91 -10.32
N ASN A 46 -0.01 -4.50 -10.85
CA ASN A 46 0.85 -5.41 -11.59
C ASN A 46 2.15 -5.66 -10.84
N ARG A 47 2.55 -6.93 -10.77
CA ARG A 47 3.91 -7.32 -10.39
C ARG A 47 4.69 -7.65 -11.65
N LEU A 48 5.65 -6.80 -11.98
CA LEU A 48 6.71 -7.12 -12.95
C LEU A 48 7.81 -7.87 -12.21
N SER A 49 8.10 -9.09 -12.66
CA SER A 49 9.17 -9.92 -12.11
C SER A 49 10.11 -10.37 -13.21
N LEU A 50 11.41 -10.33 -12.91
CA LEU A 50 12.46 -10.86 -13.77
C LEU A 50 13.01 -12.10 -13.06
N GLN A 51 12.83 -13.27 -13.67
CA GLN A 51 13.31 -14.53 -13.13
C GLN A 51 14.49 -15.00 -13.97
N PHE A 52 15.67 -15.02 -13.37
CA PHE A 52 16.87 -15.58 -13.98
C PHE A 52 16.92 -17.08 -13.70
N ILE A 53 16.96 -17.88 -14.77
CA ILE A 53 17.20 -19.32 -14.74
C ILE A 53 18.58 -19.53 -15.35
N GLY A 54 19.53 -20.00 -14.55
CA GLY A 54 20.92 -20.10 -14.97
C GLY A 54 21.50 -21.47 -14.62
N HIS A 55 21.96 -22.19 -15.63
CA HIS A 55 22.69 -23.44 -15.44
C HIS A 55 24.15 -23.28 -15.83
N TYR A 56 25.09 -23.87 -15.08
CA TYR A 56 26.52 -23.86 -15.44
C TYR A 56 27.08 -25.25 -15.77
N THR A 57 26.34 -26.30 -15.46
CA THR A 57 26.69 -27.70 -15.73
C THR A 57 25.43 -28.51 -16.04
N MET A 58 25.60 -29.68 -16.67
CA MET A 58 24.52 -30.65 -16.90
C MET A 58 24.33 -31.61 -15.71
N SER A 59 25.22 -31.54 -14.72
CA SER A 59 25.20 -32.35 -13.51
C SER A 59 24.53 -31.58 -12.35
N CYS A 60 24.57 -32.15 -11.13
CA CYS A 60 24.16 -31.42 -9.93
C CYS A 60 24.92 -30.07 -9.83
N GLU A 61 24.19 -29.01 -9.54
CA GLU A 61 24.67 -27.64 -9.51
C GLU A 61 24.42 -27.00 -8.15
N ASP A 62 25.29 -26.06 -7.76
CA ASP A 62 25.04 -25.17 -6.64
C ASP A 62 24.28 -23.92 -7.14
N PRO A 63 23.03 -23.69 -6.70
CA PRO A 63 22.24 -22.53 -7.11
C PRO A 63 22.87 -21.17 -6.73
N LYS A 64 23.80 -21.15 -5.75
CA LYS A 64 24.51 -19.93 -5.30
C LYS A 64 25.92 -19.82 -5.89
N HIS A 65 26.28 -20.68 -6.86
CA HIS A 65 27.61 -20.64 -7.45
C HIS A 65 27.92 -19.27 -8.06
N SER A 66 29.11 -18.73 -7.79
CA SER A 66 29.51 -17.35 -8.15
C SER A 66 29.51 -17.04 -9.66
N SER A 67 29.42 -18.07 -10.51
CA SER A 67 29.32 -17.94 -11.96
C SER A 67 27.88 -17.70 -12.47
N LEU A 68 26.87 -17.87 -11.62
CA LEU A 68 25.46 -17.66 -11.93
C LEU A 68 25.05 -16.24 -11.56
N TRP A 69 25.13 -15.32 -12.52
CA TRP A 69 24.69 -13.95 -12.33
C TRP A 69 24.13 -13.36 -13.63
N ALA A 70 23.20 -12.43 -13.45
CA ALA A 70 22.71 -11.54 -14.49
C ALA A 70 22.55 -10.14 -13.88
N ARG A 71 22.87 -9.10 -14.65
CA ARG A 71 22.70 -7.71 -14.20
C ARG A 71 21.65 -7.02 -15.06
N ILE A 72 20.59 -6.55 -14.42
CA ILE A 72 19.58 -5.70 -15.04
C ILE A 72 20.00 -4.25 -14.81
N ASN A 73 20.13 -3.49 -15.90
CA ASN A 73 20.56 -2.10 -15.82
C ASN A 73 19.43 -1.19 -15.32
N ASN A 74 19.80 -0.12 -14.63
CA ASN A 74 18.86 0.85 -14.05
C ASN A 74 18.16 1.74 -15.09
N ASP A 75 18.56 1.68 -16.36
CA ASP A 75 17.91 2.35 -17.50
C ASP A 75 16.73 1.55 -18.08
N THR A 76 16.47 0.34 -17.55
CA THR A 76 15.28 -0.45 -17.86
C THR A 76 14.02 0.37 -17.53
N ARG A 77 13.10 0.49 -18.49
CA ARG A 77 11.86 1.27 -18.33
C ARG A 77 10.65 0.49 -18.81
N LEU A 78 9.48 0.85 -18.26
CA LEU A 78 8.18 0.36 -18.70
C LEU A 78 7.41 1.53 -19.33
N ASP A 79 7.14 1.42 -20.63
CA ASP A 79 6.37 2.43 -21.37
C ASP A 79 4.90 1.98 -21.45
N ILE A 80 3.99 2.72 -20.81
CA ILE A 80 2.54 2.44 -20.82
C ILE A 80 1.82 3.52 -21.61
N ARG A 81 0.98 3.13 -22.57
CA ARG A 81 0.06 4.03 -23.27
C ARG A 81 -1.34 3.88 -22.70
N VAL A 82 -1.90 4.98 -22.20
CA VAL A 82 -3.26 5.04 -21.66
C VAL A 82 -4.11 6.01 -22.46
N THR A 83 -5.41 5.72 -22.55
CA THR A 83 -6.39 6.62 -23.14
C THR A 83 -7.34 7.11 -22.04
N PRO A 84 -7.49 8.43 -21.85
CA PRO A 84 -8.44 8.97 -20.88
C PRO A 84 -9.86 8.53 -21.21
N PHE A 85 -10.65 8.24 -20.18
CA PHE A 85 -12.05 7.88 -20.30
C PHE A 85 -12.92 8.84 -19.49
N ALA A 86 -13.99 9.35 -20.09
CA ALA A 86 -14.93 10.23 -19.41
C ALA A 86 -15.79 9.43 -18.43
N LEU A 87 -15.56 9.66 -17.13
CA LEU A 87 -16.34 9.00 -16.08
C LEU A 87 -17.79 9.51 -16.04
N PRO A 88 -18.76 8.70 -15.58
CA PRO A 88 -20.11 9.18 -15.30
C PRO A 88 -20.09 10.20 -14.16
N ASN A 89 -21.09 11.09 -14.12
CA ASN A 89 -21.36 11.90 -12.95
C ASN A 89 -22.14 11.05 -11.95
N ASP A 90 -21.42 10.31 -11.10
CA ASP A 90 -22.02 9.44 -10.09
C ASP A 90 -21.23 9.52 -8.79
N LEU A 91 -21.88 9.87 -7.69
CA LEU A 91 -21.26 9.93 -6.38
C LEU A 91 -20.90 8.53 -5.84
N ALA A 92 -21.46 7.46 -6.39
CA ALA A 92 -21.19 6.08 -5.98
C ALA A 92 -19.75 5.63 -6.24
N ILE A 93 -19.03 6.29 -7.16
CA ILE A 93 -17.64 5.95 -7.50
C ILE A 93 -16.61 6.70 -6.65
N LEU A 94 -17.03 7.55 -5.70
CA LEU A 94 -16.10 8.27 -4.83
C LEU A 94 -15.20 7.29 -4.06
N PRO A 95 -13.90 7.62 -3.89
CA PRO A 95 -13.30 8.94 -4.14
C PRO A 95 -12.79 9.19 -5.57
N LEU A 96 -13.06 8.31 -6.54
CA LEU A 96 -12.67 8.56 -7.94
C LEU A 96 -13.49 9.73 -8.54
N PRO A 97 -12.89 10.54 -9.44
CA PRO A 97 -11.47 10.56 -9.86
C PRO A 97 -10.58 11.48 -9.01
N PHE A 98 -11.06 11.98 -7.87
CA PHE A 98 -10.32 12.90 -7.01
C PHE A 98 -9.15 12.23 -6.30
N PHE A 99 -9.29 10.94 -6.02
CA PHE A 99 -8.22 10.10 -5.52
C PHE A 99 -8.36 8.66 -6.01
N ASP A 100 -7.29 8.10 -6.56
CA ASP A 100 -7.19 6.69 -6.93
C ASP A 100 -6.03 6.04 -6.16
N ARG A 101 -6.34 5.03 -5.34
CA ARG A 101 -5.31 4.25 -4.63
C ARG A 101 -4.37 3.50 -5.58
N ARG A 102 -4.81 3.22 -6.81
CA ARG A 102 -4.04 2.51 -7.84
C ARG A 102 -3.02 3.42 -8.53
N ASP A 103 -3.22 4.73 -8.54
CA ASP A 103 -2.33 5.71 -9.16
C ASP A 103 -1.21 6.10 -8.19
N ASP A 104 0.04 5.75 -8.50
CA ASP A 104 1.19 5.94 -7.62
C ASP A 104 1.78 7.36 -7.62
N ARG A 105 1.27 8.25 -8.48
CA ARG A 105 1.72 9.64 -8.58
C ARG A 105 1.33 10.46 -7.34
N ASP A 106 2.02 11.60 -7.18
CA ASP A 106 1.62 12.61 -6.21
C ASP A 106 0.21 13.12 -6.50
N VAL A 107 -0.57 13.38 -5.45
CA VAL A 107 -1.92 13.96 -5.63
C VAL A 107 -1.79 15.47 -5.55
N ASN A 108 -2.23 16.13 -6.62
CA ASN A 108 -2.42 17.56 -6.66
C ASN A 108 -3.91 17.83 -6.94
N LEU A 109 -4.67 18.13 -5.90
CA LEU A 109 -6.12 18.27 -5.97
C LEU A 109 -6.56 19.66 -5.50
N PRO A 110 -6.81 20.60 -6.42
CA PRO A 110 -7.28 21.94 -6.09
C PRO A 110 -8.55 21.94 -5.24
N VAL A 111 -8.58 22.82 -4.23
CA VAL A 111 -9.75 23.14 -3.42
C VAL A 111 -10.17 24.57 -3.73
N VAL A 112 -11.32 24.71 -4.37
CA VAL A 112 -11.85 25.97 -4.87
C VAL A 112 -12.95 26.47 -3.94
N MET A 113 -12.89 27.73 -3.56
CA MET A 113 -13.87 28.39 -2.70
C MET A 113 -14.34 29.71 -3.33
N GLY A 114 -15.39 30.32 -2.76
CA GLY A 114 -15.76 31.70 -3.09
C GLY A 114 -14.67 32.71 -2.74
N ALA A 115 -14.85 33.97 -3.13
CA ALA A 115 -13.83 35.02 -3.00
C ALA A 115 -13.36 35.30 -1.55
N ALA A 116 -14.25 35.15 -0.56
CA ALA A 116 -13.96 35.38 0.85
C ALA A 116 -14.58 34.28 1.72
N PRO A 117 -13.93 33.11 1.84
CA PRO A 117 -14.43 32.04 2.69
C PRO A 117 -14.29 32.41 4.17
N ASP A 118 -15.30 32.06 4.97
CA ASP A 118 -15.25 32.18 6.42
C ASP A 118 -14.54 30.96 7.05
N ASN A 119 -14.29 31.04 8.36
CA ASN A 119 -13.60 29.98 9.10
C ASN A 119 -14.31 28.63 8.98
N ALA A 120 -15.64 28.61 8.94
CA ALA A 120 -16.41 27.38 8.78
C ALA A 120 -16.20 26.74 7.39
N THR A 121 -16.11 27.57 6.34
CA THR A 121 -15.79 27.11 4.98
C THR A 121 -14.35 26.60 4.89
N LEU A 122 -13.39 27.29 5.52
CA LEU A 122 -11.99 26.86 5.57
C LEU A 122 -11.82 25.54 6.34
N GLU A 123 -12.55 25.37 7.45
CA GLU A 123 -12.56 24.12 8.20
C GLU A 123 -13.13 22.96 7.36
N ALA A 124 -14.20 23.20 6.60
CA ALA A 124 -14.77 22.22 5.68
C ALA A 124 -13.77 21.83 4.58
N ALA A 125 -13.09 22.81 3.98
CA ALA A 125 -12.03 22.56 3.00
C ALA A 125 -10.87 21.73 3.60
N GLY A 126 -10.45 22.06 4.83
CA GLY A 126 -9.42 21.31 5.56
C GLY A 126 -9.84 19.88 5.87
N ALA A 127 -11.12 19.65 6.19
CA ALA A 127 -11.65 18.30 6.42
C ALA A 127 -11.65 17.45 5.14
N LEU A 128 -12.02 18.02 3.98
CA LEU A 128 -11.93 17.33 2.69
C LEU A 128 -10.49 16.98 2.32
N ALA A 129 -9.57 17.93 2.45
CA ALA A 129 -8.15 17.71 2.22
C ALA A 129 -7.60 16.62 3.14
N SER A 130 -7.98 16.64 4.42
CA SER A 130 -7.59 15.62 5.41
C SER A 130 -8.16 14.24 5.09
N TRP A 131 -9.40 14.16 4.59
CA TRP A 131 -10.01 12.89 4.18
C TRP A 131 -9.27 12.24 3.00
N ILE A 132 -9.01 13.00 1.94
CA ILE A 132 -8.20 12.52 0.81
C ILE A 132 -6.76 12.20 1.26
N GLY A 133 -6.19 13.04 2.11
CA GLY A 133 -4.85 12.84 2.70
C GLY A 133 -4.76 11.57 3.54
N ALA A 134 -5.77 11.27 4.35
CA ALA A 134 -5.84 10.06 5.18
C ALA A 134 -6.06 8.79 4.35
N ALA A 135 -6.71 8.89 3.19
CA ALA A 135 -6.85 7.78 2.25
C ALA A 135 -5.52 7.40 1.56
N LYS A 136 -4.46 8.22 1.70
CA LYS A 136 -3.15 7.97 1.10
C LYS A 136 -2.32 6.95 1.88
N THR A 137 -1.52 6.21 1.13
CA THR A 137 -0.39 5.43 1.66
C THR A 137 0.86 6.32 1.82
N ARG A 138 1.75 5.94 2.75
CA ARG A 138 2.86 6.77 3.29
C ARG A 138 3.88 7.33 2.29
N SER A 139 3.91 6.89 1.05
CA SER A 139 4.94 7.25 0.06
C SER A 139 4.58 8.42 -0.87
N ARG A 140 3.39 9.02 -0.75
CA ARG A 140 2.87 10.01 -1.72
C ARG A 140 2.74 11.41 -1.14
N MET A 141 3.24 12.44 -1.82
CA MET A 141 2.97 13.82 -1.43
C MET A 141 1.55 14.21 -1.82
N ALA A 142 0.81 14.85 -0.90
CA ALA A 142 -0.52 15.39 -1.14
C ALA A 142 -0.45 16.91 -1.12
N SER A 143 -0.79 17.54 -2.23
CA SER A 143 -0.96 18.98 -2.34
C SER A 143 -2.41 19.31 -2.63
N PHE A 144 -2.94 20.29 -1.92
CA PHE A 144 -4.30 20.79 -2.09
C PHE A 144 -4.25 22.31 -2.32
N PRO A 145 -3.91 22.79 -3.54
CA PRO A 145 -3.84 24.21 -3.82
C PRO A 145 -5.19 24.88 -3.58
N ALA A 146 -5.19 25.96 -2.80
CA ALA A 146 -6.39 26.75 -2.56
C ALA A 146 -6.60 27.75 -3.70
N HIS A 147 -7.79 27.74 -4.31
CA HIS A 147 -8.22 28.72 -5.28
C HIS A 147 -9.42 29.49 -4.76
N PHE A 148 -9.45 30.80 -5.02
CA PHE A 148 -10.52 31.69 -4.57
C PHE A 148 -11.18 32.34 -5.78
N ASN A 149 -12.49 32.14 -5.92
CA ASN A 149 -13.29 32.71 -6.99
C ASN A 149 -12.85 32.36 -8.43
N GLU A 150 -12.07 31.29 -8.60
CA GLU A 150 -11.54 30.86 -9.89
C GLU A 150 -11.43 29.33 -9.93
N LEU A 151 -11.91 28.71 -11.02
CA LEU A 151 -11.70 27.29 -11.28
C LEU A 151 -10.32 27.07 -11.91
N PRO A 152 -9.63 25.96 -11.61
CA PRO A 152 -8.44 25.59 -12.37
C PRO A 152 -8.79 25.44 -13.86
N ALA A 153 -7.80 25.67 -14.74
CA ALA A 153 -8.04 25.62 -16.18
C ALA A 153 -8.48 24.23 -16.67
N LYS A 154 -8.01 23.16 -16.01
CA LYS A 154 -8.27 21.75 -16.32
C LYS A 154 -8.07 20.88 -15.07
N GLY A 155 -8.43 19.61 -15.16
CA GLY A 155 -8.21 18.65 -14.07
C GLY A 155 -9.37 18.58 -13.07
N ASN A 156 -9.27 17.62 -12.15
CA ASN A 156 -10.28 17.43 -11.11
C ASN A 156 -10.13 18.47 -10.00
N ALA A 157 -11.22 18.91 -9.38
CA ALA A 157 -11.17 19.80 -8.21
C ALA A 157 -12.34 19.61 -7.25
N LEU A 158 -12.10 19.97 -5.99
CA LEU A 158 -13.14 20.07 -4.96
C LEU A 158 -13.62 21.53 -4.91
N VAL A 159 -14.92 21.76 -5.00
CA VAL A 159 -15.49 23.11 -5.11
C VAL A 159 -16.48 23.33 -3.98
N LEU A 160 -16.26 24.35 -3.15
CA LEU A 160 -17.12 24.69 -2.01
C LEU A 160 -17.78 26.04 -2.28
N LEU A 161 -19.10 26.04 -2.46
CA LEU A 161 -19.88 27.26 -2.72
C LEU A 161 -21.08 27.34 -1.78
N LYS A 162 -21.44 28.56 -1.36
CA LYS A 162 -22.59 28.79 -0.49
C LYS A 162 -23.38 30.02 -0.90
N GLY A 163 -24.68 30.02 -0.63
CA GLY A 163 -25.56 31.16 -0.84
C GLY A 163 -27.03 30.73 -1.01
N ASP A 164 -27.94 31.69 -0.88
CA ASP A 164 -29.39 31.45 -0.93
C ASP A 164 -29.95 31.42 -2.36
N GLY A 165 -29.17 31.86 -3.35
CA GLY A 165 -29.55 31.93 -4.77
C GLY A 165 -28.72 31.02 -5.67
N PRO A 166 -28.93 31.08 -6.99
CA PRO A 166 -28.07 30.41 -7.96
C PRO A 166 -26.61 30.80 -7.75
N LEU A 167 -25.72 29.81 -7.83
CA LEU A 167 -24.29 29.99 -7.56
C LEU A 167 -23.53 29.98 -8.89
N GLN A 168 -22.58 30.90 -9.04
CA GLN A 168 -21.75 31.03 -10.22
C GLN A 168 -20.28 31.06 -9.84
N LEU A 169 -19.46 30.30 -10.56
CA LEU A 169 -18.00 30.33 -10.43
C LEU A 169 -17.37 30.12 -11.81
N GLY A 170 -16.95 31.21 -12.47
CA GLY A 170 -16.48 31.14 -13.85
C GLY A 170 -17.58 30.61 -14.78
N ALA A 171 -17.31 29.50 -15.48
CA ALA A 171 -18.27 28.82 -16.35
C ALA A 171 -19.17 27.81 -15.62
N LEU A 172 -18.93 27.54 -14.33
CA LEU A 172 -19.76 26.64 -13.53
C LEU A 172 -20.99 27.39 -13.00
N THR A 173 -22.16 26.95 -13.44
CA THR A 173 -23.49 27.40 -12.97
C THR A 173 -24.10 26.31 -12.09
N MET A 174 -24.55 26.65 -10.89
CA MET A 174 -25.28 25.72 -10.00
C MET A 174 -26.64 26.31 -9.62
N PRO A 175 -27.70 25.48 -9.52
CA PRO A 175 -28.98 25.95 -9.01
C PRO A 175 -28.85 26.39 -7.54
N ALA A 176 -29.84 27.15 -7.07
CA ALA A 176 -29.90 27.53 -5.66
C ALA A 176 -29.90 26.27 -4.77
N PRO A 177 -29.01 26.19 -3.75
CA PRO A 177 -28.95 25.06 -2.85
C PRO A 177 -30.27 24.89 -2.09
N LYS A 178 -30.81 23.67 -2.10
CA LYS A 178 -31.99 23.31 -1.28
C LYS A 178 -31.62 22.90 0.15
N GLY A 179 -30.32 22.80 0.43
CA GLY A 179 -29.75 22.30 1.68
C GLY A 179 -28.30 21.84 1.46
N PRO A 180 -27.71 21.12 2.44
CA PRO A 180 -26.39 20.50 2.31
C PRO A 180 -26.36 19.51 1.14
N THR A 181 -25.63 19.80 0.07
CA THR A 181 -25.71 19.02 -1.18
C THR A 181 -24.32 18.71 -1.73
N LEU A 182 -24.11 17.47 -2.13
CA LEU A 182 -22.94 17.02 -2.90
C LEU A 182 -23.37 16.84 -4.36
N THR A 183 -22.61 17.36 -5.32
CA THR A 183 -22.87 17.16 -6.75
C THR A 183 -21.59 16.90 -7.51
N MET A 184 -21.56 15.82 -8.29
CA MET A 184 -20.49 15.55 -9.24
C MET A 184 -20.87 16.10 -10.61
N VAL A 185 -20.03 16.95 -11.18
CA VAL A 185 -20.23 17.50 -12.53
C VAL A 185 -18.97 17.33 -13.38
N THR A 186 -19.13 17.37 -14.70
CA THR A 186 -17.99 17.47 -15.62
C THR A 186 -17.39 18.86 -15.54
N HIS A 187 -16.05 18.96 -15.58
CA HIS A 187 -15.36 20.24 -15.58
C HIS A 187 -15.72 21.02 -16.86
N PRO A 188 -16.23 22.27 -16.78
CA PRO A 188 -16.72 23.01 -17.95
C PRO A 188 -15.68 23.20 -19.06
N ASN A 189 -14.40 23.33 -18.69
CA ASN A 189 -13.30 23.52 -19.62
C ASN A 189 -12.51 22.23 -19.94
N ASP A 190 -12.88 21.08 -19.35
CA ASP A 190 -12.16 19.81 -19.52
C ASP A 190 -13.11 18.60 -19.43
N PRO A 191 -13.58 18.07 -20.57
CA PRO A 191 -14.60 17.01 -20.60
C PRO A 191 -14.22 15.69 -19.92
N ASN A 192 -12.92 15.45 -19.71
CA ASN A 192 -12.42 14.23 -19.07
C ASN A 192 -12.24 14.38 -17.56
N SER A 193 -12.42 15.58 -17.03
CA SER A 193 -12.24 15.89 -15.60
C SER A 193 -13.57 16.16 -14.90
N LYS A 194 -13.57 16.00 -13.58
CA LYS A 194 -14.73 16.15 -12.70
C LYS A 194 -14.52 17.22 -11.65
N LEU A 195 -15.60 17.89 -11.29
CA LEU A 195 -15.68 18.75 -10.11
C LEU A 195 -16.61 18.08 -9.10
N LEU A 196 -16.16 17.94 -7.86
CA LEU A 196 -17.05 17.63 -6.74
C LEU A 196 -17.47 18.96 -6.13
N VAL A 197 -18.71 19.34 -6.38
CA VAL A 197 -19.29 20.60 -5.93
C VAL A 197 -20.08 20.35 -4.66
N ILE A 198 -19.62 20.92 -3.56
CA ILE A 198 -20.27 20.91 -2.26
C ILE A 198 -20.96 22.25 -2.08
N THR A 199 -22.28 22.21 -1.87
CA THR A 199 -23.11 23.40 -1.75
C THR A 199 -23.98 23.40 -0.50
N GLY A 200 -24.36 24.59 -0.06
CA GLY A 200 -25.30 24.83 1.03
C GLY A 200 -25.76 26.28 1.04
N ARG A 201 -26.84 26.59 1.75
CA ARG A 201 -27.32 27.97 1.88
C ARG A 201 -26.34 28.82 2.69
N ASP A 202 -25.74 28.20 3.70
CA ASP A 202 -24.74 28.79 4.58
C ASP A 202 -23.55 27.84 4.82
N SER A 203 -22.58 28.31 5.61
CA SER A 203 -21.37 27.54 5.94
C SER A 203 -21.65 26.35 6.85
N ALA A 204 -22.75 26.36 7.62
CA ALA A 204 -23.13 25.23 8.47
C ALA A 204 -23.69 24.07 7.65
N GLU A 205 -24.47 24.36 6.60
CA GLU A 205 -24.91 23.37 5.62
C GLU A 205 -23.74 22.82 4.82
N LEU A 206 -22.84 23.69 4.38
CA LEU A 206 -21.64 23.30 3.66
C LEU A 206 -20.76 22.34 4.51
N LYS A 207 -20.56 22.65 5.81
CA LYS A 207 -19.88 21.74 6.74
C LYS A 207 -20.62 20.41 6.93
N ARG A 208 -21.95 20.42 6.99
CA ARG A 208 -22.75 19.17 7.07
C ARG A 208 -22.55 18.29 5.84
N ALA A 209 -22.56 18.87 4.64
CA ALA A 209 -22.32 18.12 3.41
C ALA A 209 -20.91 17.52 3.37
N VAL A 210 -19.89 18.27 3.78
CA VAL A 210 -18.52 17.75 3.91
C VAL A 210 -18.45 16.63 4.95
N ASN A 211 -19.04 16.81 6.13
CA ASN A 211 -18.97 15.80 7.18
C ASN A 211 -19.65 14.49 6.77
N ALA A 212 -20.77 14.53 6.02
CA ALA A 212 -21.37 13.33 5.45
C ALA A 212 -20.42 12.56 4.52
N LEU A 213 -19.66 13.29 3.69
CA LEU A 213 -18.67 12.68 2.80
C LEU A 213 -17.50 12.08 3.57
N VAL A 214 -16.96 12.82 4.54
CA VAL A 214 -15.73 12.44 5.27
C VAL A 214 -15.97 11.30 6.26
N VAL A 215 -17.08 11.36 7.01
CA VAL A 215 -17.44 10.31 7.99
C VAL A 215 -17.91 9.04 7.29
N GLY A 216 -18.53 9.18 6.11
CA GLY A 216 -19.11 8.07 5.37
C GLY A 216 -20.41 7.54 5.99
N GLY A 217 -20.90 6.41 5.49
CA GLY A 217 -22.09 5.72 6.03
C GLY A 217 -23.39 5.94 5.25
N GLN A 218 -23.43 6.90 4.33
CA GLN A 218 -24.53 7.05 3.37
C GLN A 218 -24.14 6.53 2.00
N SER A 219 -25.04 5.75 1.39
CA SER A 219 -24.92 5.38 -0.02
C SER A 219 -25.24 6.62 -0.86
N LEU A 220 -24.20 7.26 -1.39
CA LEU A 220 -24.33 8.36 -2.34
C LEU A 220 -24.47 7.75 -3.73
N VAL A 221 -25.56 8.04 -4.43
CA VAL A 221 -25.85 7.50 -5.77
C VAL A 221 -26.33 8.60 -6.69
N GLY A 222 -25.91 8.54 -7.95
CA GLY A 222 -26.28 9.51 -8.98
C GLY A 222 -25.43 10.77 -8.90
N SER A 223 -25.74 11.75 -9.77
CA SER A 223 -24.90 12.95 -9.92
C SER A 223 -25.02 13.95 -8.77
N SER A 224 -26.07 13.89 -7.96
CA SER A 224 -26.32 14.83 -6.86
C SER A 224 -27.02 14.13 -5.70
N ALA A 225 -26.61 14.46 -4.47
CA ALA A 225 -27.19 13.94 -3.24
C ALA A 225 -27.42 15.07 -2.23
N LEU A 226 -28.66 15.20 -1.77
CA LEU A 226 -29.04 16.06 -0.65
C LEU A 226 -28.78 15.28 0.66
N ILE A 227 -28.04 15.89 1.59
CA ILE A 227 -27.69 15.26 2.86
C ILE A 227 -28.75 15.62 3.91
N GLU A 228 -29.59 14.64 4.24
CA GLU A 228 -30.67 14.82 5.21
C GLU A 228 -30.18 14.67 6.66
N ARG A 229 -29.24 13.75 6.89
CA ARG A 229 -28.74 13.40 8.22
C ARG A 229 -27.23 13.12 8.18
N VAL A 230 -26.53 13.43 9.26
CA VAL A 230 -25.14 13.01 9.47
C VAL A 230 -25.06 12.39 10.85
N ASP A 231 -24.79 11.09 10.92
CA ASP A 231 -24.49 10.43 12.18
C ASP A 231 -23.02 10.67 12.51
N LEU A 232 -22.78 11.63 13.41
CA LEU A 232 -21.43 11.98 13.83
C LEU A 232 -20.80 10.83 14.62
N LEU A 233 -19.50 10.63 14.43
CA LEU A 233 -18.73 9.63 15.15
C LEU A 233 -18.74 9.92 16.65
N ALA A 234 -18.65 8.85 17.44
CA ALA A 234 -18.41 8.97 18.87
C ALA A 234 -17.09 9.74 19.12
N PRO A 235 -17.00 10.52 20.22
CA PRO A 235 -15.75 11.17 20.60
C PRO A 235 -14.58 10.19 20.67
N ARG A 236 -13.41 10.65 20.24
CA ARG A 236 -12.17 9.88 20.28
C ARG A 236 -11.79 9.55 21.73
N LYS A 237 -11.21 8.37 21.93
CA LYS A 237 -10.63 7.91 23.20
C LYS A 237 -9.10 8.03 23.16
N PRO A 238 -8.42 8.18 24.31
CA PRO A 238 -6.96 8.09 24.35
C PRO A 238 -6.46 6.80 23.67
N TYR A 239 -5.36 6.90 22.91
CA TYR A 239 -4.72 5.78 22.19
C TYR A 239 -5.58 5.07 21.13
N ASP A 240 -6.69 5.67 20.67
CA ASP A 240 -7.55 5.09 19.63
C ASP A 240 -7.11 5.42 18.18
N ALA A 241 -5.96 6.06 18.02
CA ALA A 241 -5.44 6.51 16.74
C ALA A 241 -4.96 5.32 15.89
N PRO A 242 -5.56 5.07 14.71
CA PRO A 242 -5.39 3.82 13.96
C PRO A 242 -3.98 3.62 13.37
N ASN A 243 -3.18 4.68 13.27
CA ASN A 243 -1.82 4.62 12.74
C ASN A 243 -0.76 4.22 13.77
N TRP A 244 -1.13 4.22 15.06
CA TRP A 244 -0.27 3.80 16.16
C TRP A 244 -0.68 2.41 16.62
N LEU A 245 0.29 1.65 17.13
CA LEU A 245 0.02 0.38 17.78
C LEU A 245 -0.80 0.64 19.05
N PRO A 246 -1.93 -0.06 19.24
CA PRO A 246 -2.70 0.06 20.46
C PRO A 246 -1.87 -0.45 21.65
N SER A 247 -1.95 0.26 22.77
CA SER A 247 -1.26 -0.07 24.02
C SER A 247 -2.17 -0.76 25.04
N ASP A 248 -3.46 -0.93 24.74
CA ASP A 248 -4.49 -1.43 25.65
C ASP A 248 -4.80 -2.94 25.47
N ARG A 249 -4.21 -3.59 24.45
CA ARG A 249 -4.43 -5.01 24.15
C ARG A 249 -3.25 -5.66 23.42
N PRO A 250 -3.14 -7.01 23.46
CA PRO A 250 -2.28 -7.75 22.54
C PRO A 250 -2.70 -7.56 21.07
N ILE A 251 -1.71 -7.52 20.18
CA ILE A 251 -1.87 -7.42 18.73
C ILE A 251 -1.25 -8.63 18.04
N LYS A 252 -1.86 -9.10 16.95
CA LYS A 252 -1.26 -10.13 16.10
C LYS A 252 -0.41 -9.47 15.00
N LEU A 253 0.68 -10.11 14.60
CA LEU A 253 1.51 -9.62 13.49
C LEU A 253 0.72 -9.51 12.17
N GLY A 254 -0.28 -10.39 11.96
CA GLY A 254 -1.19 -10.33 10.82
C GLY A 254 -2.18 -9.15 10.84
N GLU A 255 -2.30 -8.41 11.95
CA GLU A 255 -3.01 -7.13 11.98
C GLU A 255 -2.15 -5.99 11.42
N LEU A 256 -0.82 -6.16 11.38
CA LEU A 256 0.13 -5.10 11.00
C LEU A 256 0.56 -5.17 9.53
N MET A 257 0.42 -6.35 8.91
CA MET A 257 0.70 -6.53 7.49
C MET A 257 -0.08 -7.70 6.89
N PRO A 258 -0.28 -7.71 5.56
CA PRO A 258 -0.93 -8.81 4.86
C PRO A 258 -0.22 -10.16 5.08
N ALA A 259 -1.00 -11.25 5.19
CA ALA A 259 -0.48 -12.59 5.47
C ALA A 259 0.53 -13.09 4.43
N ASN A 260 0.40 -12.71 3.15
CA ASN A 260 1.36 -13.09 2.11
C ASN A 260 2.74 -12.43 2.27
N LYS A 261 2.85 -11.36 3.06
CA LYS A 261 4.13 -10.72 3.42
C LYS A 261 4.79 -11.33 4.65
N LEU A 262 4.07 -12.20 5.37
CA LEU A 262 4.58 -12.98 6.51
C LEU A 262 5.11 -14.37 6.10
N ASN A 263 5.11 -14.67 4.81
CA ASN A 263 5.61 -15.93 4.26
C ASN A 263 6.79 -15.66 3.34
N VAL A 264 7.79 -16.53 3.38
CA VAL A 264 8.97 -16.47 2.53
C VAL A 264 9.39 -17.86 2.08
N SER A 265 10.15 -17.95 0.99
CA SER A 265 10.60 -19.21 0.40
C SER A 265 12.00 -19.07 -0.19
N GLY A 266 12.75 -20.17 -0.23
CA GLY A 266 14.10 -20.25 -0.78
C GLY A 266 15.18 -20.33 0.31
N TYR A 267 16.44 -20.47 -0.11
CA TYR A 267 17.60 -20.66 0.78
C TYR A 267 18.04 -19.40 1.53
N ASP A 268 17.81 -18.22 0.98
CA ASP A 268 18.06 -16.94 1.65
C ASP A 268 16.96 -15.93 1.29
N PRO A 269 15.78 -16.05 1.92
CA PRO A 269 14.62 -15.24 1.56
C PRO A 269 14.72 -13.76 1.98
N GLY A 270 15.76 -13.36 2.72
CA GLY A 270 15.84 -12.07 3.36
C GLY A 270 14.92 -11.93 4.59
N ASP A 271 14.74 -10.70 5.05
CA ASP A 271 13.98 -10.37 6.27
C ASP A 271 12.48 -10.18 6.00
N ILE A 272 11.64 -10.82 6.81
CA ILE A 272 10.24 -10.40 7.00
C ILE A 272 10.27 -9.18 7.93
N THR A 273 10.01 -7.99 7.38
CA THR A 273 10.10 -6.73 8.12
C THR A 273 8.71 -6.22 8.52
N VAL A 274 8.32 -6.43 9.78
CA VAL A 274 7.07 -5.94 10.35
C VAL A 274 7.21 -4.51 10.88
N PRO A 275 6.47 -3.54 10.33
CA PRO A 275 6.52 -2.16 10.80
C PRO A 275 5.82 -2.03 12.15
N LEU A 276 6.49 -1.41 13.12
CA LEU A 276 5.96 -1.08 14.42
C LEU A 276 5.90 0.45 14.57
N ASN A 277 4.68 1.01 14.65
CA ASN A 277 4.49 2.44 14.91
C ASN A 277 4.10 2.61 16.38
N LEU A 278 5.05 2.91 17.24
CA LEU A 278 4.83 3.02 18.67
C LEU A 278 4.28 4.41 19.04
N PRO A 279 3.31 4.51 19.96
CA PRO A 279 2.84 5.79 20.47
C PRO A 279 3.99 6.67 20.98
N PRO A 280 3.98 7.99 20.73
CA PRO A 280 5.11 8.86 21.04
C PRO A 280 5.37 9.12 22.52
N ASP A 281 4.40 8.80 23.35
CA ASP A 281 4.42 8.88 24.80
C ASP A 281 4.64 7.51 25.46
N LEU A 282 4.99 6.48 24.68
CA LEU A 282 5.33 5.17 25.21
C LEU A 282 6.61 5.28 26.05
N PHE A 283 6.47 5.01 27.35
CA PHE A 283 7.56 5.08 28.31
C PHE A 283 7.62 3.80 29.14
N SER A 284 8.75 3.08 29.05
CA SER A 284 9.03 1.91 29.88
C SER A 284 10.20 2.19 30.82
N TRP A 285 9.98 2.10 32.14
CA TRP A 285 11.03 2.25 33.14
C TRP A 285 11.21 0.95 33.93
N ARG A 286 12.39 0.34 33.81
CA ARG A 286 12.75 -0.92 34.50
C ARG A 286 11.85 -2.12 34.19
N GLU A 287 11.36 -2.22 32.95
CA GLU A 287 10.69 -3.41 32.44
C GLU A 287 11.62 -4.21 31.53
N ASP A 288 11.50 -5.53 31.54
CA ASP A 288 12.30 -6.45 30.71
C ASP A 288 11.98 -6.34 29.21
N GLY A 289 10.87 -5.68 28.85
CA GLY A 289 10.44 -5.43 27.48
C GLY A 289 9.01 -5.89 27.21
N VAL A 290 8.55 -5.76 25.96
CA VAL A 290 7.22 -6.23 25.54
C VAL A 290 7.29 -7.69 25.09
N PRO A 291 6.41 -8.57 25.59
CA PRO A 291 6.42 -9.97 25.20
C PRO A 291 5.97 -10.15 23.75
N LEU A 292 6.81 -10.80 22.96
CA LEU A 292 6.50 -11.35 21.64
C LEU A 292 6.34 -12.87 21.76
N ASN A 293 5.12 -13.34 21.55
CA ASN A 293 4.83 -14.77 21.35
C ASN A 293 4.83 -15.06 19.85
N LEU A 294 5.96 -15.55 19.33
CA LEU A 294 6.16 -15.83 17.92
C LEU A 294 5.76 -17.28 17.63
N LYS A 295 4.68 -17.46 16.86
CA LYS A 295 4.31 -18.75 16.27
C LYS A 295 4.76 -18.77 14.81
N TYR A 296 5.53 -19.79 14.43
CA TYR A 296 6.16 -19.84 13.11
C TYR A 296 6.14 -21.26 12.55
N ARG A 297 6.26 -21.37 11.21
CA ARG A 297 6.34 -22.65 10.49
C ARG A 297 7.52 -22.64 9.55
N TYR A 298 8.18 -23.78 9.37
CA TYR A 298 9.28 -23.94 8.42
C TYR A 298 9.27 -25.35 7.81
N THR A 299 9.88 -25.48 6.64
CA THR A 299 10.15 -26.78 6.02
C THR A 299 11.53 -27.27 6.48
N PRO A 300 11.63 -28.41 7.19
CA PRO A 300 12.91 -28.92 7.66
C PRO A 300 13.76 -29.42 6.48
N GLN A 301 15.05 -29.11 6.52
CA GLN A 301 16.02 -29.66 5.58
C GLN A 301 16.35 -31.12 5.93
N GLU A 302 16.79 -31.93 4.97
CA GLU A 302 17.27 -33.31 5.23
C GLU A 302 18.43 -33.30 6.23
N ARG A 303 19.41 -32.42 5.98
CA ARG A 303 20.58 -32.19 6.85
C ARG A 303 20.82 -30.69 6.98
N SER A 304 21.09 -30.26 8.20
CA SER A 304 21.44 -28.88 8.54
C SER A 304 22.06 -28.89 9.93
N ASN A 305 23.08 -28.08 10.14
CA ASN A 305 23.72 -27.92 11.46
C ASN A 305 23.45 -26.55 12.08
N ASN A 306 23.22 -25.52 11.26
CA ASN A 306 23.17 -24.13 11.69
C ASN A 306 21.91 -23.36 11.22
N SER A 307 20.89 -24.05 10.70
CA SER A 307 19.62 -23.40 10.35
C SER A 307 18.93 -22.80 11.59
N SER A 308 18.48 -21.55 11.48
CA SER A 308 17.82 -20.83 12.58
C SER A 308 16.81 -19.79 12.08
N ILE A 309 15.83 -19.47 12.93
CA ILE A 309 15.02 -18.26 12.78
C ILE A 309 15.57 -17.19 13.70
N MET A 310 15.87 -16.03 13.14
CA MET A 310 16.42 -14.88 13.85
C MET A 310 15.31 -13.83 14.05
N VAL A 311 15.24 -13.30 15.26
CA VAL A 311 14.34 -12.21 15.65
C VAL A 311 15.18 -11.00 16.01
N SER A 312 15.00 -9.93 15.24
CA SER A 312 15.73 -8.67 15.40
C SER A 312 14.77 -7.50 15.56
N LEU A 313 15.20 -6.48 16.30
CA LEU A 313 14.48 -5.21 16.46
C LEU A 313 15.42 -4.08 16.05
N ASN A 314 15.04 -3.29 15.04
CA ASN A 314 15.87 -2.22 14.49
C ASN A 314 17.31 -2.68 14.20
N ASP A 315 17.43 -3.78 13.44
CA ASP A 315 18.70 -4.39 13.03
C ASP A 315 19.55 -4.98 14.17
N THR A 316 19.05 -4.97 15.42
CA THR A 316 19.69 -5.61 16.57
C THR A 316 19.11 -7.00 16.82
N LEU A 317 19.96 -8.04 16.78
CA LEU A 317 19.55 -9.41 17.07
C LEU A 317 19.13 -9.55 18.54
N ILE A 318 17.90 -10.02 18.77
CA ILE A 318 17.34 -10.26 20.10
C ILE A 318 17.40 -11.76 20.45
N LYS A 319 17.03 -12.63 19.50
CA LYS A 319 16.98 -14.07 19.71
C LYS A 319 17.22 -14.82 18.41
N ALA A 320 17.90 -15.95 18.48
CA ALA A 320 17.95 -16.95 17.43
C ALA A 320 17.43 -18.29 17.97
N GLU A 321 16.50 -18.91 17.25
CA GLU A 321 15.94 -20.22 17.59
C GLU A 321 16.34 -21.24 16.53
N PRO A 322 16.83 -22.44 16.92
CA PRO A 322 17.26 -23.44 15.95
C PRO A 322 16.08 -23.99 15.16
N LEU A 323 16.34 -24.28 13.87
CA LEU A 323 15.45 -24.97 12.93
C LEU A 323 16.01 -26.37 12.65
N PRO A 324 15.67 -27.39 13.46
CA PRO A 324 16.18 -28.75 13.27
C PRO A 324 15.90 -29.32 11.89
N SER A 325 16.89 -30.03 11.34
CA SER A 325 16.74 -30.89 10.17
C SER A 325 15.94 -32.15 10.48
N ILE A 326 15.51 -32.87 9.45
CA ILE A 326 14.84 -34.18 9.56
C ILE A 326 15.66 -35.16 10.43
N GLU A 327 16.99 -35.20 10.25
CA GLU A 327 17.90 -36.03 11.06
C GLU A 327 17.90 -35.67 12.56
N ASN A 328 17.67 -34.40 12.89
CA ASN A 328 17.69 -33.88 14.26
C ASN A 328 16.29 -33.73 14.88
N LEU A 329 15.25 -34.16 14.18
CA LEU A 329 13.87 -34.13 14.65
C LEU A 329 13.46 -35.43 15.32
N ASN A 330 12.58 -35.33 16.31
CA ASN A 330 12.00 -36.50 16.96
C ASN A 330 11.16 -37.32 15.96
N ASN A 331 11.27 -38.66 16.00
CA ASN A 331 10.56 -39.58 15.10
C ASN A 331 9.02 -39.36 15.04
N SER A 332 8.40 -38.91 16.13
CA SER A 332 6.97 -38.58 16.19
C SER A 332 6.57 -37.31 15.41
N ILE A 333 7.54 -36.44 15.12
CA ILE A 333 7.37 -35.24 14.29
C ILE A 333 7.65 -35.60 12.84
N VAL A 334 8.71 -36.37 12.58
CA VAL A 334 9.05 -36.86 11.23
C VAL A 334 7.90 -37.67 10.61
N SER A 335 7.27 -38.55 11.38
CA SER A 335 6.09 -39.31 10.92
C SER A 335 4.90 -38.42 10.53
N ARG A 336 4.73 -37.25 11.14
CA ARG A 336 3.67 -36.29 10.77
C ARG A 336 3.94 -35.57 9.45
N LEU A 337 5.21 -35.43 9.06
CA LEU A 337 5.59 -34.81 7.79
C LEU A 337 5.22 -35.69 6.58
N THR A 338 5.25 -37.00 6.75
CA THR A 338 4.95 -37.97 5.67
C THR A 338 3.47 -38.00 5.22
N GLY A 339 2.58 -37.28 5.93
CA GLY A 339 1.14 -37.22 5.68
C GLY A 339 0.67 -36.08 4.77
N GLY A 340 1.58 -35.41 4.05
CA GLY A 340 1.28 -34.28 3.15
C GLY A 340 1.34 -32.89 3.79
N ASP A 341 1.85 -32.77 5.03
CA ASP A 341 2.21 -31.48 5.64
C ASP A 341 3.73 -31.39 5.74
N ASP A 342 4.35 -30.66 4.82
CA ASP A 342 5.81 -30.58 4.69
C ASP A 342 6.42 -29.54 5.67
N THR A 343 5.63 -29.05 6.64
CA THR A 343 6.01 -27.95 7.53
C THR A 343 5.88 -28.30 9.00
N ILE A 344 6.75 -27.72 9.83
CA ILE A 344 6.74 -27.87 11.27
C ILE A 344 6.37 -26.56 11.93
N SER A 345 5.35 -26.61 12.80
CA SER A 345 4.97 -25.49 13.66
C SER A 345 5.80 -25.45 14.94
N ARG A 346 6.27 -24.26 15.31
CA ARG A 346 7.07 -24.00 16.51
C ARG A 346 6.61 -22.68 17.15
N GLU A 347 6.99 -22.49 18.41
CA GLU A 347 6.73 -21.26 19.15
C GLU A 347 8.02 -20.77 19.81
N ALA A 348 8.17 -19.45 19.93
CA ALA A 348 9.27 -18.81 20.63
C ALA A 348 8.74 -17.63 21.46
N HIS A 349 9.27 -17.47 22.67
CA HIS A 349 8.95 -16.37 23.55
C HIS A 349 10.15 -15.44 23.64
N VAL A 350 9.96 -14.17 23.27
CA VAL A 350 11.02 -13.16 23.21
C VAL A 350 10.51 -11.89 23.88
N TYR A 351 11.36 -11.20 24.63
CA TYR A 351 11.06 -9.85 25.13
C TYR A 351 11.71 -8.82 24.21
N LEU A 352 10.92 -7.89 23.70
CA LEU A 352 11.38 -6.80 22.84
C LEU A 352 11.75 -5.60 23.73
N PRO A 353 13.02 -5.17 23.76
CA PRO A 353 13.44 -4.04 24.59
C PRO A 353 12.90 -2.74 23.99
N LEU A 354 12.09 -1.99 24.75
CA LEU A 354 11.47 -0.73 24.30
C LEU A 354 12.21 0.54 24.71
N ASN A 355 13.22 0.41 25.58
CA ASN A 355 13.94 1.51 26.23
C ASN A 355 14.73 2.45 25.28
N SER A 356 14.87 2.11 24.00
CA SER A 356 15.58 2.93 22.99
C SER A 356 14.92 2.89 21.61
N VAL A 357 13.64 2.50 21.54
CA VAL A 357 12.97 2.21 20.28
C VAL A 357 12.41 3.50 19.67
N ALA A 358 12.77 3.78 18.41
CA ALA A 358 12.24 4.91 17.68
C ALA A 358 10.73 4.76 17.45
N LEU A 359 10.01 5.88 17.29
CA LEU A 359 8.57 5.92 17.01
C LEU A 359 8.17 4.99 15.85
N GLN A 360 9.02 4.95 14.82
CA GLN A 360 8.92 4.02 13.72
C GLN A 360 10.05 3.01 13.87
N SER A 361 9.68 1.77 14.16
CA SER A 361 10.61 0.67 14.37
C SER A 361 10.24 -0.53 13.53
N ARG A 362 11.19 -1.46 13.41
CA ARG A 362 11.09 -2.63 12.54
C ARG A 362 11.37 -3.89 13.35
N LEU A 363 10.37 -4.76 13.44
CA LEU A 363 10.58 -6.15 13.87
C LEU A 363 10.96 -6.96 12.63
N GLN A 364 12.15 -7.54 12.62
CA GLN A 364 12.67 -8.35 11.53
C GLN A 364 12.70 -9.81 11.94
N LEU A 365 12.11 -10.67 11.11
CA LEU A 365 12.15 -12.13 11.26
C LEU A 365 12.88 -12.69 10.04
N ARG A 366 13.97 -13.42 10.25
CA ARG A 366 14.76 -14.01 9.15
C ARG A 366 14.87 -15.51 9.34
N TYR A 367 14.50 -16.26 8.31
CA TYR A 367 14.84 -17.68 8.20
C TYR A 367 16.21 -17.79 7.54
N MET A 368 17.15 -18.44 8.21
CA MET A 368 18.47 -18.74 7.69
C MET A 368 18.59 -20.26 7.59
N PHE A 369 18.80 -20.75 6.38
CA PHE A 369 19.09 -22.16 6.10
C PHE A 369 20.54 -22.28 5.60
N ASP A 370 21.27 -23.29 6.07
CA ASP A 370 22.66 -23.57 5.73
C ASP A 370 22.83 -24.59 4.59
#